data_AF-A0A936CJI1-F1
#
_entry.id   AF-A0A936CJI1-F1
#
_cell.length_a   1.000
_cell.length_b   1.000
_cell.length_c   1.000
_cell.angle_alpha   90.00
_cell.angle_beta   90.00
_cell.angle_gamma   90.00
#
_symmetry.space_group_name_H-M   'P 1'
#
loop_
_entity.id
_entity.type
_entity.pdbx_description
1 polymer ?
#
loop_
_entity_poly.entity_id
_entity_poly.type
_entity_poly.pdbx_seq_one_letter_code
_entity_poly.pdbx_strand_id
1 'polypeptide(L)'
;MSISDGSTITINVQDDDHSVTNEIQSLSLNGQVLSISASNSVTLPSGNTDPTNLSFSSGISPVTLQSSTGDDVTITAGNNISLNATSTNLTINAAFEEIDGSVTNEIQTLSNNPNIPGNISLNKGGGTVNINVNDADYDVNNEIQDLSLVGNVIHLSKKSIYYHFAWTGIRN
;
A
#
# COMPACT_ATOMS: atom_id res chain seq x y z
N MET A 1 76.51 -47.91 -15.49
CA MET A 1 76.15 -49.08 -16.30
C MET A 1 76.01 -48.58 -17.74
N SER A 2 76.89 -48.97 -18.67
CA SER A 2 76.74 -48.59 -20.08
C SER A 2 76.18 -49.77 -20.86
N ILE A 3 75.21 -49.50 -21.74
CA ILE A 3 74.67 -50.49 -22.64
C ILE A 3 75.32 -50.23 -24.01
N SER A 4 76.00 -51.22 -24.58
CA SER A 4 76.49 -51.17 -25.96
C SER A 4 75.64 -52.09 -26.85
N ASP A 5 75.65 -51.81 -28.15
CA ASP A 5 75.14 -52.70 -29.20
C ASP A 5 73.61 -52.86 -29.27
N GLY A 6 72.85 -51.81 -28.90
CA GLY A 6 71.40 -51.75 -29.17
C GLY A 6 70.53 -52.59 -28.23
N SER A 7 71.08 -53.06 -27.11
CA SER A 7 70.29 -53.77 -26.09
C SER A 7 69.35 -52.79 -25.37
N THR A 8 68.09 -53.18 -25.19
CA THR A 8 67.10 -52.41 -24.44
C THR A 8 67.11 -52.83 -22.96
N ILE A 9 67.17 -51.87 -22.03
CA ILE A 9 66.86 -52.11 -20.61
C ILE A 9 65.35 -51.92 -20.45
N THR A 10 64.66 -52.98 -20.06
CA THR A 10 63.28 -52.88 -19.58
C THR A 10 63.34 -52.59 -18.08
N ILE A 11 63.02 -51.36 -17.66
CA ILE A 11 62.82 -51.05 -16.24
C ILE A 11 61.39 -51.48 -15.92
N ASN A 12 61.23 -52.70 -15.40
CA ASN A 12 59.97 -53.10 -14.82
C ASN A 12 59.83 -52.38 -13.47
N VAL A 13 59.15 -51.24 -13.45
CA VAL A 13 58.69 -50.66 -12.18
C VAL A 13 57.64 -51.62 -11.65
N GLN A 14 57.94 -52.34 -10.56
CA GLN A 14 56.94 -53.19 -9.93
C GLN A 14 55.86 -52.29 -9.33
N ASP A 15 54.76 -52.09 -10.05
CA ASP A 15 53.44 -52.06 -9.43
C ASP A 15 52.95 -53.51 -9.31
N ASP A 16 52.20 -53.87 -8.27
CA ASP A 16 51.80 -55.27 -8.07
C ASP A 16 50.77 -55.78 -9.12
N ASP A 17 50.46 -54.97 -10.13
CA ASP A 17 49.52 -55.24 -11.22
C ASP A 17 50.14 -54.81 -12.57
N HIS A 18 51.12 -55.60 -13.06
CA HIS A 18 51.90 -55.35 -14.30
C HIS A 18 51.07 -55.40 -15.62
N SER A 19 49.77 -55.13 -15.58
CA SER A 19 48.88 -55.28 -16.73
C SER A 19 48.75 -53.99 -17.54
N VAL A 20 49.63 -53.82 -18.54
CA VAL A 20 49.68 -52.72 -19.56
C VAL A 20 48.41 -52.45 -20.37
N THR A 21 47.31 -53.12 -20.04
CA THR A 21 46.01 -53.05 -20.71
C THR A 21 44.90 -52.51 -19.83
N ASN A 22 45.13 -52.30 -18.52
CA ASN A 22 44.08 -51.94 -17.56
C ASN A 22 44.17 -50.49 -17.03
N GLU A 23 45.20 -49.74 -17.43
CA GLU A 23 45.55 -48.44 -16.87
C GLU A 23 44.65 -47.30 -17.35
N ILE A 24 43.94 -47.48 -18.47
CA ILE A 24 43.06 -46.46 -19.04
C ILE A 24 41.61 -46.91 -18.93
N GLN A 25 40.82 -46.23 -18.09
CA GLN A 25 39.40 -46.51 -17.95
C GLN A 25 38.56 -45.58 -18.85
N SER A 26 37.72 -46.17 -19.69
CA SER A 26 36.70 -45.43 -20.43
C SER A 26 35.51 -45.14 -19.53
N LEU A 27 35.26 -43.86 -19.25
CA LEU A 27 34.10 -43.40 -18.50
C LEU A 27 33.04 -42.85 -19.45
N SER A 28 31.81 -43.34 -19.36
CA SER A 28 30.68 -42.85 -20.16
C SER A 28 29.43 -42.71 -19.29
N LEU A 29 28.72 -41.59 -19.43
CA LEU A 29 27.48 -41.34 -18.70
C LEU A 29 26.29 -41.48 -19.65
N ASN A 30 25.38 -42.40 -19.33
CA ASN A 30 24.07 -42.52 -20.00
C ASN A 30 22.96 -42.43 -18.96
N GLY A 31 22.21 -41.32 -18.98
CA GLY A 31 21.25 -41.02 -17.93
C GLY A 31 21.94 -40.91 -16.56
N GLN A 32 21.59 -41.80 -15.65
CA GLN A 32 22.17 -41.88 -14.30
C GLN A 32 23.25 -42.96 -14.17
N VAL A 33 23.55 -43.70 -15.24
CA VAL A 33 24.49 -44.80 -15.19
C VAL A 33 25.85 -44.32 -15.70
N LEU A 34 26.81 -44.22 -14.78
CA LEU A 34 28.22 -44.05 -15.11
C LEU A 34 28.81 -45.42 -15.43
N SER A 35 29.02 -45.70 -16.70
CA SER A 35 29.73 -46.88 -17.18
C SER A 35 31.24 -46.65 -17.13
N ILE A 36 31.97 -47.65 -16.64
CA ILE A 36 33.42 -47.73 -16.52
C ILE A 36 33.90 -48.84 -17.48
N SER A 37 35.16 -48.84 -17.90
CA SER A 37 35.74 -49.92 -18.71
C SER A 37 35.47 -51.30 -18.10
N ALA A 38 35.52 -52.33 -18.95
CA ALA A 38 35.19 -53.72 -18.59
C ALA A 38 33.72 -53.93 -18.12
N SER A 39 32.78 -53.11 -18.62
CA SER A 39 31.33 -53.21 -18.36
C SER A 39 30.91 -53.01 -16.91
N ASN A 40 31.78 -52.45 -16.07
CA ASN A 40 31.41 -52.01 -14.74
C ASN A 40 30.52 -50.76 -14.84
N SER A 41 29.55 -50.61 -13.95
CA SER A 41 28.74 -49.39 -13.90
C SER A 41 28.35 -49.00 -12.49
N VAL A 42 28.19 -47.70 -12.28
CA VAL A 42 27.66 -47.10 -11.06
C VAL A 42 26.36 -46.40 -11.43
N THR A 43 25.26 -46.77 -10.76
CA THR A 43 24.04 -45.94 -10.83
C THR A 43 24.24 -44.78 -9.86
N LEU A 44 24.38 -43.59 -10.43
CA LEU A 44 24.42 -42.36 -9.66
C LEU A 44 23.03 -42.08 -9.08
N PRO A 45 22.94 -41.55 -7.85
CA PRO A 45 21.68 -41.08 -7.33
C PRO A 45 21.13 -40.00 -8.26
N SER A 46 19.83 -40.04 -8.56
CA SER A 46 19.15 -38.93 -9.20
C SER A 46 19.31 -37.74 -8.27
N GLY A 47 20.09 -36.74 -8.66
CA GLY A 47 20.21 -35.49 -7.91
C GLY A 47 18.82 -35.01 -7.54
N ASN A 48 18.65 -34.62 -6.27
CA ASN A 48 17.41 -34.24 -5.59
C ASN A 48 16.20 -34.11 -6.54
N THR A 49 15.42 -35.19 -6.68
CA THR A 49 14.23 -35.23 -7.54
C THR A 49 13.02 -34.57 -6.89
N ASP A 50 13.17 -33.88 -5.76
CA ASP A 50 12.16 -32.94 -5.35
C ASP A 50 12.30 -31.71 -6.24
N PRO A 51 11.45 -31.51 -7.26
CA PRO A 51 11.19 -30.14 -7.64
C PRO A 51 10.75 -29.48 -6.35
N THR A 52 11.45 -28.44 -5.90
CA THR A 52 10.93 -27.54 -4.87
C THR A 52 9.70 -26.87 -5.48
N ASN A 53 8.59 -27.59 -5.49
CA ASN A 53 7.31 -27.12 -5.97
C ASN A 53 6.73 -26.28 -4.86
N LEU A 54 7.25 -25.06 -4.76
CA LEU A 54 6.73 -24.06 -3.85
C LEU A 54 5.33 -23.68 -4.34
N SER A 55 4.33 -23.96 -3.50
CA SER A 55 2.94 -23.62 -3.79
C SER A 55 2.31 -22.93 -2.58
N PHE A 56 1.35 -22.04 -2.83
CA PHE A 56 0.61 -21.43 -1.73
C PHE A 56 -0.54 -22.33 -1.29
N SER A 57 -0.81 -22.37 0.02
CA SER A 57 -2.06 -22.95 0.53
C SER A 57 -3.26 -22.20 -0.05
N SER A 58 -4.27 -22.91 -0.56
CA SER A 58 -5.47 -22.26 -1.10
C SER A 58 -6.30 -21.65 0.02
N GLY A 59 -6.73 -20.39 -0.13
CA GLY A 59 -7.61 -19.73 0.83
C GLY A 59 -7.18 -18.32 1.19
N ILE A 60 -7.59 -17.88 2.38
CA ILE A 60 -7.33 -16.54 2.92
C ILE A 60 -6.39 -16.60 4.12
N SER A 61 -5.90 -15.43 4.55
CA SER A 61 -4.97 -15.30 5.68
C SER A 61 -5.37 -16.13 6.92
N PRO A 62 -4.42 -16.85 7.54
CA PRO A 62 -3.02 -16.99 7.12
C PRO A 62 -2.87 -17.92 5.91
N VAL A 63 -1.91 -17.60 5.02
CA VAL A 63 -1.53 -18.41 3.86
C VAL A 63 -0.13 -18.97 4.09
N THR A 64 0.13 -20.22 3.74
CA THR A 64 1.49 -20.79 3.79
C THR A 64 2.10 -20.95 2.40
N LEU A 65 3.43 -20.82 2.31
CA LEU A 65 4.21 -21.31 1.18
C LEU A 65 4.72 -22.70 1.55
N GLN A 66 4.35 -23.70 0.75
CA GLN A 66 4.54 -25.12 1.04
C GLN A 66 5.50 -25.73 0.03
N SER A 67 6.38 -26.62 0.49
CA SER A 67 7.19 -27.52 -0.32
C SER A 67 6.75 -28.98 -0.13
N SER A 68 7.47 -29.91 -0.77
CA SER A 68 7.30 -31.36 -0.57
C SER A 68 7.53 -31.78 0.89
N THR A 69 8.23 -30.98 1.68
CA THR A 69 8.53 -31.27 3.09
C THR A 69 7.56 -30.61 4.09
N GLY A 70 6.56 -29.86 3.63
CA GLY A 70 5.53 -29.24 4.46
C GLY A 70 5.45 -27.72 4.32
N ASP A 71 4.91 -27.05 5.34
CA ASP A 71 4.85 -25.59 5.41
C ASP A 71 6.24 -25.01 5.70
N ASP A 72 6.79 -24.26 4.75
CA ASP A 72 8.11 -23.63 4.92
C ASP A 72 7.98 -22.21 5.48
N VAL A 73 6.95 -21.47 5.06
CA VAL A 73 6.70 -20.08 5.47
C VAL A 73 5.21 -19.87 5.73
N THR A 74 4.86 -19.22 6.84
CA THR A 74 3.50 -18.74 7.11
C THR A 74 3.43 -17.23 6.92
N ILE A 75 2.44 -16.77 6.17
CA ILE A 75 2.18 -15.37 5.86
C ILE A 75 0.82 -15.00 6.48
N THR A 76 0.84 -14.10 7.45
CA THR A 76 -0.36 -13.63 8.15
C THR A 76 -0.66 -12.19 7.75
N ALA A 77 -1.90 -11.91 7.37
CA ALA A 77 -2.35 -10.55 7.11
C ALA A 77 -2.31 -9.71 8.39
N GLY A 78 -1.83 -8.47 8.26
CA GLY A 78 -2.06 -7.44 9.26
C GLY A 78 -3.47 -6.84 9.17
N ASN A 79 -3.75 -5.86 10.03
CA ASN A 79 -4.99 -5.09 9.95
C ASN A 79 -5.15 -4.48 8.56
N ASN A 80 -6.38 -4.41 8.05
CA ASN A 80 -6.71 -3.79 6.76
C ASN A 80 -6.04 -4.44 5.55
N ILE A 81 -5.50 -5.66 5.70
CA ILE A 81 -4.97 -6.45 4.60
C ILE A 81 -5.80 -7.73 4.49
N SER A 82 -6.17 -8.10 3.26
CA SER A 82 -6.67 -9.43 2.95
C SER A 82 -5.70 -10.15 2.04
N LEU A 83 -5.48 -11.43 2.34
CA LEU A 83 -4.71 -12.34 1.50
C LEU A 83 -5.68 -13.28 0.81
N ASN A 84 -5.48 -13.55 -0.47
CA ASN A 84 -6.19 -14.58 -1.20
C ASN A 84 -5.19 -15.35 -2.07
N ALA A 85 -5.06 -16.64 -1.80
CA ALA A 85 -4.09 -17.50 -2.42
C ALA A 85 -4.74 -18.61 -3.24
N THR A 86 -4.15 -18.84 -4.41
CA THR A 86 -4.29 -20.05 -5.22
C THR A 86 -2.93 -20.74 -5.25
N SER A 87 -2.85 -22.00 -5.67
CA SER A 87 -1.61 -22.78 -5.63
C SER A 87 -0.39 -22.09 -6.23
N THR A 88 -0.56 -21.19 -7.20
CA THR A 88 0.52 -20.49 -7.89
C THR A 88 0.57 -18.98 -7.67
N ASN A 89 -0.45 -18.38 -7.03
CA ASN A 89 -0.52 -16.93 -6.86
C ASN A 89 -1.03 -16.55 -5.48
N LEU A 90 -0.40 -15.56 -4.86
CA LEU A 90 -0.90 -14.85 -3.69
C LEU A 90 -1.28 -13.42 -4.10
N THR A 91 -2.56 -13.09 -3.96
CA THR A 91 -3.05 -11.72 -4.11
C THR A 91 -3.13 -11.06 -2.73
N ILE A 92 -2.62 -9.84 -2.63
CA ILE A 92 -2.66 -9.03 -1.41
C ILE A 92 -3.48 -7.79 -1.72
N ASN A 93 -4.60 -7.62 -1.02
CA ASN A 93 -5.43 -6.42 -1.16
C ASN A 93 -5.39 -5.63 0.15
N ALA A 94 -5.20 -4.32 0.05
CA ALA A 94 -5.43 -3.41 1.16
C ALA A 94 -6.91 -2.98 1.16
N ALA A 95 -7.59 -3.21 2.28
CA ALA A 95 -8.92 -2.71 2.54
C ALA A 95 -8.81 -1.60 3.58
N PHE A 96 -8.87 -0.34 3.13
CA PHE A 96 -9.07 0.77 4.05
C PHE A 96 -10.57 0.85 4.33
N GLU A 97 -10.99 0.41 5.51
CA GLU A 97 -12.34 0.71 5.97
C GLU A 97 -12.34 2.16 6.47
N GLU A 98 -13.11 3.02 5.80
CA GLU A 98 -13.49 4.34 6.32
C GLU A 98 -14.18 4.15 7.68
N ILE A 99 -13.85 4.98 8.68
CA ILE A 99 -14.39 4.82 10.05
C ILE A 99 -15.92 4.91 10.08
N ASP A 100 -16.52 5.66 9.17
CA ASP A 100 -17.97 5.80 9.02
C ASP A 100 -18.53 5.21 7.71
N GLY A 101 -17.68 4.55 6.90
CA GLY A 101 -18.06 3.88 5.65
C GLY A 101 -18.43 4.81 4.48
N SER A 102 -18.36 6.13 4.65
CA SER A 102 -18.56 7.10 3.56
C SER A 102 -17.20 7.49 2.97
N VAL A 103 -17.12 7.54 1.64
CA VAL A 103 -15.97 8.11 0.88
C VAL A 103 -16.33 9.45 0.22
N THR A 104 -17.43 10.05 0.67
CA THR A 104 -17.94 11.28 0.08
C THR A 104 -17.81 12.48 1.01
N ASN A 105 -17.62 12.33 2.32
CA ASN A 105 -17.77 13.40 3.30
C ASN A 105 -16.45 14.01 3.81
N GLU A 106 -15.30 13.61 3.25
CA GLU A 106 -13.97 13.78 3.86
C GLU A 106 -13.38 15.17 3.60
N ILE A 107 -13.95 15.91 2.64
CA ILE A 107 -13.68 17.33 2.43
C ILE A 107 -15.03 18.07 2.47
N GLN A 108 -15.24 18.78 3.57
CA GLN A 108 -16.38 19.66 3.77
C GLN A 108 -16.00 21.11 3.45
N THR A 109 -16.85 21.78 2.69
CA THR A 109 -16.78 23.20 2.42
C THR A 109 -17.81 23.91 3.27
N LEU A 110 -17.35 24.91 4.03
CA LEU A 110 -18.20 25.80 4.81
C LEU A 110 -18.70 26.92 3.89
N SER A 111 -20.00 27.16 3.91
CA SER A 111 -20.60 28.31 3.22
C SER A 111 -21.59 29.03 4.12
N ASN A 112 -21.83 30.31 3.87
CA ASN A 112 -22.90 31.09 4.48
C ASN A 112 -23.96 31.43 3.43
N ASN A 113 -25.21 31.62 3.87
CA ASN A 113 -26.24 32.22 3.03
C ASN A 113 -26.29 33.70 3.35
N PRO A 114 -25.97 34.61 2.41
CA PRO A 114 -25.98 36.04 2.68
C PRO A 114 -27.36 36.58 3.07
N ASN A 115 -28.43 35.81 2.85
CA ASN A 115 -29.80 36.19 3.20
C ASN A 115 -30.28 35.64 4.55
N ILE A 116 -29.45 34.87 5.27
CA ILE A 116 -29.81 34.27 6.56
C ILE A 116 -28.69 34.58 7.57
N PRO A 117 -28.87 35.55 8.46
CA PRO A 117 -27.87 35.85 9.47
C PRO A 117 -27.52 34.63 10.34
N GLY A 118 -26.25 34.51 10.73
CA GLY A 118 -25.78 33.51 11.68
C GLY A 118 -25.74 32.07 11.18
N ASN A 119 -25.87 31.83 9.86
CA ASN A 119 -25.84 30.48 9.32
C ASN A 119 -24.46 30.12 8.74
N ILE A 120 -23.92 28.96 9.14
CA ILE A 120 -22.88 28.27 8.39
C ILE A 120 -23.42 26.90 7.99
N SER A 121 -23.46 26.64 6.69
CA SER A 121 -23.86 25.36 6.12
C SER A 121 -22.64 24.48 5.85
N LEU A 122 -22.78 23.19 6.13
CA LEU A 122 -21.83 22.16 5.72
C LEU A 122 -22.33 21.54 4.43
N ASN A 123 -21.50 21.52 3.39
CA ASN A 123 -21.86 20.78 2.18
C ASN A 123 -21.96 19.27 2.49
N LYS A 124 -22.66 18.53 1.63
CA LYS A 124 -22.82 17.07 1.72
C LYS A 124 -23.61 16.56 2.93
N GLY A 125 -24.60 17.34 3.37
CA GLY A 125 -25.58 16.89 4.37
C GLY A 125 -25.09 16.94 5.82
N GLY A 126 -23.94 17.57 6.09
CA GLY A 126 -23.46 17.81 7.46
C GLY A 126 -24.35 18.73 8.30
N GLY A 127 -25.40 19.31 7.70
CA GLY A 127 -26.36 20.18 8.37
C GLY A 127 -25.89 21.64 8.42
N THR A 128 -26.44 22.40 9.37
CA THR A 128 -26.09 23.80 9.59
C THR A 128 -25.61 24.00 11.01
N VAL A 129 -24.50 24.72 11.16
CA VAL A 129 -24.09 25.28 12.44
C VAL A 129 -24.85 26.59 12.61
N ASN A 130 -25.80 26.60 13.54
CA ASN A 130 -26.50 27.82 13.92
C ASN A 130 -25.60 28.60 14.87
N ILE A 131 -24.99 29.67 14.38
CA ILE A 131 -24.30 30.63 15.21
C ILE A 131 -25.37 31.53 15.80
N ASN A 132 -25.45 31.58 17.13
CA ASN A 132 -26.34 32.51 17.81
C ASN A 132 -25.87 33.95 17.53
N VAL A 133 -26.44 34.55 16.48
CA VAL A 133 -26.32 35.98 16.21
C VAL A 133 -27.32 36.70 17.11
N ASN A 134 -26.98 36.82 18.38
CA ASN A 134 -27.72 37.68 19.29
C ASN A 134 -27.27 39.13 19.06
N ASP A 135 -27.61 39.69 17.90
CA ASP A 135 -27.36 41.09 17.54
C ASP A 135 -28.53 42.02 17.91
N ALA A 136 -29.59 41.46 18.52
CA ALA A 136 -30.80 42.14 18.99
C ALA A 136 -31.66 42.83 17.90
N ASP A 137 -31.31 42.73 16.62
CA ASP A 137 -32.10 43.22 15.48
C ASP A 137 -31.85 42.36 14.23
N TYR A 138 -32.69 41.34 14.03
CA TYR A 138 -32.59 40.37 12.92
C TYR A 138 -33.18 40.88 11.58
N ASP A 139 -33.71 42.12 11.51
CA ASP A 139 -34.33 42.62 10.28
C ASP A 139 -33.27 43.09 9.28
N VAL A 140 -33.00 42.24 8.28
CA VAL A 140 -32.09 42.51 7.15
C VAL A 140 -32.43 43.79 6.36
N ASN A 141 -33.62 44.37 6.56
CA ASN A 141 -34.01 45.61 5.90
C ASN A 141 -33.71 46.87 6.72
N ASN A 142 -33.32 46.77 8.00
CA ASN A 142 -33.17 47.93 8.88
C ASN A 142 -31.71 48.40 9.06
N GLU A 143 -30.75 47.73 8.44
CA GLU A 143 -29.31 47.91 8.70
C GLU A 143 -28.71 49.22 8.13
N ILE A 144 -29.37 49.87 7.17
CA ILE A 144 -28.90 51.11 6.56
C ILE A 144 -30.01 52.16 6.66
N GLN A 145 -29.73 53.22 7.40
CA GLN A 145 -30.61 54.37 7.56
C GLN A 145 -29.91 55.62 7.03
N ASP A 146 -30.54 56.31 6.08
CA ASP A 146 -30.01 57.56 5.55
C ASP A 146 -30.42 58.70 6.48
N LEU A 147 -29.42 59.39 7.02
CA LEU A 147 -29.61 60.62 7.77
C LEU A 147 -29.50 61.80 6.81
N SER A 148 -30.53 62.65 6.78
CA SER A 148 -30.50 63.90 6.05
C SER A 148 -30.94 65.05 6.94
N LEU A 149 -30.37 66.24 6.71
CA LEU A 149 -30.70 67.45 7.45
C LEU A 149 -31.38 68.43 6.48
N VAL A 150 -32.62 68.82 6.80
CA VAL A 150 -33.33 69.88 6.07
C VAL A 150 -33.65 70.99 7.06
N GLY A 151 -33.00 72.14 6.90
CA GLY A 151 -33.02 73.19 7.92
C GLY A 151 -32.43 72.67 9.24
N ASN A 152 -33.24 72.68 10.31
CA ASN A 152 -32.85 72.22 11.64
C ASN A 152 -33.48 70.87 12.02
N VAL A 153 -34.00 70.11 11.04
CA VAL A 153 -34.69 68.84 11.28
C VAL A 153 -33.89 67.69 10.65
N ILE A 154 -33.59 66.69 11.47
CA ILE A 154 -32.96 65.44 11.02
C ILE A 154 -34.06 64.49 10.55
N HIS A 155 -33.92 63.99 9.32
CA HIS A 155 -34.77 62.97 8.72
C HIS A 155 -34.02 61.65 8.67
N LEU A 156 -34.68 60.56 9.08
CA LEU A 156 -34.18 59.18 9.02
C LEU A 156 -35.03 58.38 8.04
N SER A 157 -34.41 57.73 7.04
CA SER A 157 -35.15 57.14 5.91
C SER A 157 -36.13 56.00 6.26
N LYS A 158 -36.02 55.36 7.43
CA LYS A 158 -36.88 54.23 7.84
C LYS A 158 -37.64 54.40 9.16
N LYS A 159 -37.51 55.54 9.83
CA LYS A 159 -38.33 55.88 11.00
C LYS A 159 -38.40 57.40 11.16
N SER A 160 -39.48 58.03 10.68
CA SER A 160 -39.68 59.47 10.87
C SER A 160 -39.94 59.75 12.35
N ILE A 161 -38.89 60.05 13.12
CA ILE A 161 -39.01 60.59 14.46
C ILE A 161 -39.06 62.12 14.32
N TYR A 162 -40.22 62.73 14.50
CA TYR A 162 -40.35 64.18 14.54
C TYR A 162 -39.76 64.70 15.86
N TYR A 163 -38.56 65.28 15.84
CA TYR A 163 -38.08 66.10 16.96
C TYR A 163 -38.61 67.53 16.80
N HIS A 164 -39.48 67.96 17.72
CA HIS A 164 -39.86 69.36 17.86
C HIS A 164 -38.87 70.03 18.81
N PHE A 165 -37.80 70.66 18.29
CA PHE A 165 -36.95 71.52 19.11
C PHE A 165 -37.68 72.84 19.35
N ALA A 166 -38.43 72.94 20.46
CA ALA A 166 -38.95 74.21 20.92
C ALA A 166 -37.79 75.06 21.48
N TRP A 167 -37.23 75.94 20.66
CA TRP A 167 -36.34 76.99 21.15
C TRP A 167 -37.19 78.10 21.79
N THR A 168 -37.34 78.06 23.12
CA THR A 168 -37.82 79.23 23.88
C THR A 168 -36.61 80.11 24.15
N GLY A 169 -36.43 81.14 23.31
CA GLY A 169 -35.25 81.99 23.34
C GLY A 169 -35.04 82.78 24.63
N ILE A 170 -33.86 83.39 24.75
CA ILE A 170 -33.66 84.60 25.55
C ILE A 170 -33.17 85.67 24.59
N ARG A 171 -33.97 86.72 24.42
CA ARG A 171 -33.50 87.99 23.87
C ARG A 171 -32.74 88.69 25.00
N ASN A 172 -31.49 89.09 24.72
CA ASN A 172 -30.89 90.27 25.30
C ASN A 172 -30.49 91.18 24.15
#